data_AF-A0A8W8NPG7-F1
#
_entry.id   AF-A0A8W8NPG7-F1
#
_cell.length_a   1.000
_cell.length_b   1.000
_cell.length_c   1.000
_cell.angle_alpha   90.00
_cell.angle_beta   90.00
_cell.angle_gamma   90.00
#
_symmetry.space_group_name_H-M   'P 1'
#
loop_
_entity.id
_entity.type
_entity.pdbx_description
1 polymer ?
#
loop_
_entity_poly.entity_id
_entity_poly.type
_entity_poly.pdbx_seq_one_letter_code
_entity_poly.pdbx_strand_id
1 'polypeptide(L)'
;DGPGDFDHQKESEIIMNSCEKIIVVLSRDFTQNEQCMYLLRVAISKSPGFHLRHIIPIHREECLAPSCIRFLTANDYTKEDIRTWFWPRVAACFKKNVINIRTAKKNLPAVVCLPDIIVDSFSSEKQQEWRNN
;
A
#
# COMPACT_ATOMS: atom_id res chain seq x y z
N ASP A 1 -31.59 -12.02 3.39
CA ASP A 1 -30.95 -10.71 3.63
C ASP A 1 -29.44 -10.86 3.63
N GLY A 2 -28.84 -10.95 2.44
CA GLY A 2 -27.39 -10.91 2.28
C GLY A 2 -26.91 -9.45 2.27
N PRO A 3 -25.73 -9.13 2.83
CA PRO A 3 -25.22 -7.77 2.86
C PRO A 3 -25.05 -7.26 1.42
N GLY A 4 -25.35 -5.99 1.20
CA GLY A 4 -25.47 -5.36 -0.11
C GLY A 4 -24.40 -5.81 -1.10
N ASP A 5 -24.86 -6.18 -2.29
CA ASP A 5 -24.02 -6.53 -3.43
C ASP A 5 -23.20 -5.29 -3.83
N PHE A 6 -22.07 -5.11 -3.17
CA PHE A 6 -21.10 -4.11 -3.56
C PHE A 6 -20.42 -4.63 -4.81
N ASP A 7 -20.86 -4.13 -5.96
CA ASP A 7 -20.29 -4.47 -7.27
C ASP A 7 -18.86 -3.91 -7.40
N HIS A 8 -17.91 -4.62 -6.78
CA HIS A 8 -16.47 -4.41 -6.89
C HIS A 8 -15.84 -5.37 -7.90
N GLN A 9 -16.66 -5.90 -8.80
CA GLN A 9 -16.24 -6.85 -9.81
C GLN A 9 -15.18 -6.22 -10.72
N LYS A 10 -15.37 -4.95 -11.10
CA LYS A 10 -14.45 -4.21 -11.95
C LYS A 10 -13.08 -4.00 -11.29
N GLU A 11 -13.04 -3.56 -10.04
CA GLU A 11 -11.79 -3.38 -9.29
C GLU A 11 -11.07 -4.73 -9.10
N SER A 12 -11.84 -5.78 -8.82
CA SER A 12 -11.32 -7.14 -8.68
C SER A 12 -10.68 -7.64 -9.96
N GLU A 13 -11.32 -7.42 -11.11
CA GLU A 13 -10.77 -7.75 -12.42
C GLU A 13 -9.48 -6.98 -12.72
N ILE A 14 -9.43 -5.68 -12.42
CA ILE A 14 -8.22 -4.87 -12.58
C ILE A 14 -7.08 -5.42 -11.71
N ILE A 15 -7.38 -5.73 -10.45
CA ILE A 15 -6.41 -6.33 -9.53
C ILE A 15 -5.88 -7.66 -10.07
N MET A 16 -6.78 -8.53 -10.54
CA MET A 16 -6.45 -9.88 -11.00
C MET A 16 -5.71 -9.91 -12.34
N ASN A 17 -6.04 -9.00 -13.26
CA ASN A 17 -5.54 -9.07 -14.63
C ASN A 17 -4.43 -8.06 -14.94
N SER A 18 -4.44 -6.90 -14.27
CA SER A 18 -3.60 -5.76 -14.66
C SER A 18 -2.54 -5.40 -13.62
N CYS A 19 -2.82 -5.60 -12.32
CA CYS A 19 -1.90 -5.19 -11.27
C CYS A 19 -0.80 -6.24 -11.03
N GLU A 20 0.46 -5.81 -11.10
CA GLU A 20 1.59 -6.64 -10.66
C GLU A 20 1.85 -6.44 -9.17
N LYS A 21 2.10 -5.21 -8.72
CA LYS A 21 2.28 -4.87 -7.30
C LYS A 21 1.09 -4.07 -6.81
N ILE A 22 0.72 -4.25 -5.54
CA ILE A 22 -0.43 -3.62 -4.91
C ILE A 22 0.05 -2.98 -3.62
N ILE A 23 -0.09 -1.66 -3.53
CA ILE A 23 0.14 -0.93 -2.28
C ILE A 23 -1.13 -1.03 -1.43
N VAL A 24 -0.95 -1.39 -0.17
CA VAL A 24 -2.03 -1.41 0.82
C VAL A 24 -1.72 -0.33 1.84
N VAL A 25 -2.51 0.74 1.80
CA VAL A 25 -2.39 1.86 2.76
C VAL A 25 -3.19 1.51 4.00
N LEU A 26 -2.48 1.24 5.10
CA LEU A 26 -3.03 0.88 6.38
C LEU A 26 -3.37 2.14 7.18
N SER A 27 -4.64 2.18 7.57
CA SER A 27 -5.27 3.17 8.43
C SER A 27 -6.22 2.44 9.39
N ARG A 28 -6.68 3.12 10.44
CA ARG A 28 -7.72 2.67 11.36
C ARG A 28 -8.99 2.29 10.60
N ASP A 29 -9.37 3.10 9.63
CA ASP A 29 -10.58 2.89 8.81
C ASP A 29 -10.42 1.73 7.81
N PHE A 30 -9.19 1.40 7.40
CA PHE A 30 -8.94 0.32 6.43
C PHE A 30 -9.54 -1.01 6.90
N THR A 31 -9.32 -1.33 8.18
CA THR A 31 -9.79 -2.60 8.77
C THR A 31 -11.31 -2.64 8.98
N GLN A 32 -11.96 -1.48 9.04
CA GLN A 32 -13.40 -1.34 9.22
C GLN A 32 -14.15 -1.31 7.88
N ASN A 33 -13.45 -0.99 6.78
CA ASN A 33 -14.03 -0.95 5.45
C ASN A 33 -14.06 -2.36 4.81
N GLU A 34 -15.25 -2.94 4.71
CA GLU A 34 -15.47 -4.25 4.10
C GLU A 34 -15.02 -4.31 2.63
N GLN A 35 -15.18 -3.22 1.88
CA GLN A 35 -14.76 -3.13 0.47
C GLN A 35 -13.24 -3.27 0.35
N CYS A 36 -12.49 -2.54 1.19
CA CYS A 36 -11.03 -2.62 1.22
C CYS A 36 -10.56 -4.03 1.60
N MET A 37 -11.21 -4.65 2.59
CA MET A 37 -10.90 -6.01 3.01
C MET A 37 -11.24 -7.06 1.95
N TYR A 38 -12.31 -6.87 1.19
CA TYR A 38 -12.67 -7.70 0.04
C TYR A 38 -11.61 -7.63 -1.06
N LEU A 39 -11.27 -6.42 -1.53
CA LEU A 39 -10.26 -6.21 -2.57
C LEU A 39 -8.88 -6.72 -2.13
N LEU A 40 -8.53 -6.57 -0.84
CA LEU A 40 -7.31 -7.15 -0.29
C LEU A 40 -7.30 -8.68 -0.37
N ARG A 41 -8.43 -9.34 -0.09
CA ARG A 41 -8.55 -10.80 -0.22
C ARG A 41 -8.43 -11.25 -1.68
N VAL A 42 -9.02 -10.50 -2.61
CA VAL A 42 -8.84 -10.74 -4.06
C VAL A 42 -7.37 -10.59 -4.46
N ALA A 43 -6.70 -9.54 -3.99
CA ALA A 43 -5.26 -9.34 -4.23
C ALA A 43 -4.41 -10.50 -3.71
N ILE A 44 -4.75 -11.05 -2.54
CA ILE A 44 -4.05 -12.20 -1.94
C ILE A 44 -4.33 -13.49 -2.71
N SER A 45 -5.56 -13.71 -3.19
CA SER A 45 -5.95 -14.93 -3.90
C SER A 45 -5.31 -15.06 -5.28
N LYS A 46 -4.84 -13.95 -5.86
CA LYS A 46 -4.18 -13.90 -7.18
C LYS A 46 -3.07 -14.94 -7.38
N SER A 47 -2.31 -15.34 -6.35
CA SER A 47 -1.46 -16.54 -6.41
C SER A 47 -0.93 -17.00 -5.03
N PRO A 48 -1.02 -18.29 -4.67
CA PRO A 48 -0.46 -18.82 -3.42
C PRO A 48 1.07 -18.76 -3.42
N GLY A 49 1.67 -18.01 -2.50
CA GLY A 49 3.13 -17.79 -2.39
C GLY A 49 3.63 -16.47 -3.01
N PHE A 50 2.78 -15.80 -3.78
CA PHE A 50 3.06 -14.53 -4.45
C PHE A 50 2.79 -13.31 -3.56
N HIS A 51 1.85 -13.40 -2.62
CA HIS A 51 1.47 -12.30 -1.72
C HIS A 51 2.67 -11.67 -0.98
N LEU A 52 3.71 -12.44 -0.63
CA LEU A 52 4.95 -11.94 -0.02
C LEU A 52 5.74 -10.94 -0.89
N ARG A 53 5.59 -11.01 -2.21
CA ARG A 53 6.33 -10.15 -3.15
C ARG A 53 5.46 -9.06 -3.74
N HIS A 54 4.14 -9.19 -3.74
CA HIS A 54 3.25 -8.34 -4.53
C HIS A 54 2.44 -7.35 -3.71
N ILE A 55 2.20 -7.62 -2.43
CA ILE A 55 1.56 -6.67 -1.52
C ILE A 55 2.65 -5.86 -0.82
N ILE A 56 2.52 -4.54 -0.87
CA ILE A 56 3.43 -3.59 -0.22
C ILE A 56 2.60 -2.85 0.84
N PRO A 57 2.65 -3.26 2.11
CA PRO A 57 1.93 -2.57 3.17
C PRO A 57 2.62 -1.25 3.52
N ILE A 58 1.82 -0.20 3.71
CA ILE A 58 2.26 1.12 4.16
C ILE A 58 1.41 1.54 5.35
N HIS A 59 1.99 1.73 6.54
CA HIS A 59 1.28 2.38 7.65
C HIS A 59 1.29 3.89 7.44
N ARG A 60 0.10 4.46 7.23
CA ARG A 60 -0.11 5.92 7.23
C ARG A 60 -0.31 6.45 8.64
N GLU A 61 -0.92 5.65 9.50
CA GLU A 61 -1.14 5.93 10.92
C GLU A 61 -0.91 4.67 11.75
N GLU A 62 -0.76 4.84 13.06
CA GLU A 62 -0.53 3.75 13.99
C GLU A 62 -1.81 2.90 14.10
N CYS A 63 -1.81 1.73 13.48
CA CYS A 63 -2.94 0.82 13.42
C CYS A 63 -2.47 -0.64 13.30
N LEU A 64 -3.37 -1.58 13.56
CA LEU A 64 -3.08 -3.00 13.43
C LEU A 64 -3.28 -3.44 11.99
N ALA A 65 -2.25 -4.07 11.41
CA ALA A 65 -2.37 -4.70 10.10
C ALA A 65 -3.38 -5.88 10.15
N PRO A 66 -4.22 -6.06 9.11
CA PRO A 66 -5.11 -7.20 8.99
C PRO A 66 -4.36 -8.53 9.12
N SER A 67 -5.00 -9.53 9.74
CA SER A 67 -4.39 -10.85 9.99
C SER A 67 -3.85 -11.52 8.73
N CYS A 68 -4.51 -11.30 7.58
CA CYS A 68 -4.14 -11.86 6.28
C CYS A 68 -2.85 -11.27 5.67
N ILE A 69 -2.34 -10.15 6.18
CA ILE A 69 -1.08 -9.53 5.72
C ILE A 69 -0.13 -9.15 6.86
N ARG A 70 -0.49 -9.46 8.12
CA ARG A 70 0.32 -9.13 9.31
C ARG A 70 1.73 -9.72 9.29
N PHE A 71 1.96 -10.79 8.54
CA PHE A 71 3.28 -11.40 8.38
C PHE A 71 4.17 -10.68 7.36
N LEU A 72 3.63 -9.71 6.60
CA LEU A 72 4.40 -8.89 5.67
C LEU A 72 5.16 -7.80 6.42
N THR A 73 6.39 -7.52 5.99
CA THR A 73 7.12 -6.35 6.50
C THR A 73 6.46 -5.07 5.95
N ALA A 74 5.79 -4.33 6.82
CA ALA A 74 5.18 -3.06 6.45
C ALA A 74 6.22 -1.93 6.39
N ASN A 75 6.04 -1.00 5.46
CA ASN A 75 6.74 0.27 5.45
C ASN A 75 5.97 1.25 6.34
N ASP A 76 6.63 1.88 7.28
CA ASP A 76 5.97 2.71 8.29
C ASP A 76 6.25 4.18 7.98
N TYR A 77 5.23 4.93 7.56
CA TYR A 77 5.37 6.36 7.26
C TYR A 77 5.22 7.23 8.52
N THR A 78 4.70 6.66 9.62
CA THR A 78 4.47 7.41 10.86
C THR A 78 5.78 7.83 11.52
N LYS A 79 6.81 7.00 11.34
CA LYS A 79 8.17 7.16 11.87
C LYS A 79 8.96 8.21 11.11
N GLU A 80 9.14 9.36 11.74
CA GLU A 80 9.83 10.52 11.15
C GLU A 80 11.29 10.23 10.79
N ASP A 81 11.98 9.41 11.57
CA ASP A 81 13.38 9.02 11.38
C ASP A 81 13.63 8.26 10.07
N ILE A 82 12.60 7.63 9.50
CA ILE A 82 12.70 6.86 8.25
C ILE A 82 12.04 7.52 7.04
N ARG A 83 11.33 8.65 7.20
CA ARG A 83 10.60 9.32 6.10
C ARG A 83 11.51 9.73 4.94
N THR A 84 12.72 10.23 5.23
CA THR A 84 13.71 10.61 4.21
C THR A 84 14.06 9.46 3.26
N TRP A 85 13.95 8.21 3.71
CA TRP A 85 14.27 7.01 2.92
C TRP A 85 13.03 6.21 2.52
N PHE A 86 11.84 6.66 2.91
CA PHE A 86 10.61 5.92 2.76
C PHE A 86 10.23 5.73 1.28
N TRP A 87 10.10 6.81 0.52
CA TRP A 87 9.70 6.73 -0.90
C TRP A 87 10.71 5.99 -1.77
N PRO A 88 12.04 6.21 -1.61
CA PRO A 88 13.03 5.37 -2.30
C PRO A 88 12.89 3.88 -1.98
N ARG A 89 12.57 3.52 -0.73
CA ARG A 89 12.34 2.13 -0.31
C ARG A 89 11.07 1.55 -0.93
N VAL A 90 9.97 2.30 -0.96
CA VAL A 90 8.72 1.89 -1.62
C VAL A 90 8.95 1.72 -3.13
N ALA A 91 9.60 2.67 -3.79
CA ALA A 91 9.91 2.59 -5.22
C ALA A 91 10.78 1.38 -5.55
N ALA A 92 11.70 0.99 -4.66
CA ALA A 92 12.51 -0.22 -4.85
C ALA A 92 11.67 -1.51 -4.91
N CYS A 93 10.51 -1.56 -4.25
CA CYS A 93 9.61 -2.72 -4.31
C CYS A 93 9.00 -2.96 -5.71
N PHE A 94 8.98 -1.94 -6.58
CA PHE A 94 8.46 -2.02 -7.94
C PHE A 94 9.51 -2.38 -8.99
N LYS A 95 10.80 -2.35 -8.65
CA LYS A 95 11.87 -2.63 -9.62
C LYS A 95 11.91 -4.12 -9.94
N LYS A 96 11.68 -4.48 -11.21
CA LYS A 96 11.83 -5.84 -11.76
C LYS A 96 13.30 -6.23 -11.86
N ASN A 97 13.93 -6.52 -10.74
CA ASN A 97 15.12 -7.36 -10.66
C ASN A 97 15.43 -7.60 -9.18
N VAL A 98 15.70 -8.86 -8.84
CA VAL A 98 16.08 -9.30 -7.50
C VAL A 98 17.45 -8.70 -7.18
N ILE A 99 17.49 -7.45 -6.75
CA ILE A 99 18.65 -6.94 -6.04
C ILE A 99 18.35 -7.18 -4.58
N ASN A 100 19.07 -8.16 -4.04
CA ASN A 100 19.33 -8.33 -2.61
C ASN A 100 19.18 -6.98 -1.88
N ILE A 101 18.13 -6.82 -1.06
CA ILE A 101 17.82 -5.54 -0.37
C ILE A 101 19.04 -5.04 0.44
N ARG A 102 19.96 -5.96 0.80
CA ARG A 102 21.24 -5.68 1.45
C ARG A 102 22.24 -4.90 0.56
N THR A 103 22.20 -5.06 -0.77
CA THR A 103 23.16 -4.45 -1.71
C THR A 103 22.64 -3.15 -2.31
N ALA A 104 21.31 -2.95 -2.36
CA ALA A 104 20.69 -1.75 -2.94
C ALA A 104 21.02 -0.45 -2.18
N LYS A 105 21.45 -0.52 -0.91
CA LYS A 105 21.91 0.65 -0.14
C LYS A 105 23.04 1.45 -0.82
N LYS A 106 23.80 0.84 -1.75
CA LYS A 106 25.00 1.47 -2.33
C LYS A 106 24.72 2.40 -3.52
N ASN A 107 23.57 2.29 -4.20
CA ASN A 107 23.30 3.02 -5.45
C ASN A 107 21.85 3.54 -5.52
N LEU A 108 21.31 4.07 -4.41
CA LEU A 108 20.10 4.90 -4.52
C LEU A 108 20.49 6.24 -5.17
N PRO A 109 19.69 6.77 -6.11
CA PRO A 109 19.90 8.13 -6.60
C PRO A 109 19.96 9.09 -5.41
N ALA A 110 20.75 10.17 -5.53
CA ALA A 110 20.83 11.23 -4.54
C ALA A 110 19.42 11.53 -4.04
N VAL A 111 19.22 11.44 -2.72
CA VAL A 111 17.92 11.50 -2.05
C VAL A 111 17.07 12.56 -2.74
N VAL A 112 16.07 12.12 -3.51
CA VAL A 112 15.06 13.05 -4.01
C VAL A 112 14.27 13.38 -2.76
N CYS A 113 14.59 14.52 -2.14
CA CYS A 113 13.81 15.14 -1.10
C CYS A 113 12.49 15.57 -1.73
N LEU A 114 11.60 14.60 -1.98
CA LEU A 114 10.20 14.92 -2.13
C LEU A 114 9.82 15.66 -0.85
N PRO A 115 9.19 16.86 -0.96
CA PRO A 115 8.71 17.54 0.23
C PRO A 115 7.89 16.53 1.02
N ASP A 116 8.16 16.40 2.32
CA ASP A 116 7.35 15.57 3.20
C ASP A 116 5.92 16.04 2.96
N ILE A 117 5.10 15.22 2.30
CA ILE A 117 3.70 15.59 2.02
C ILE A 117 3.05 15.44 3.38
N ILE A 118 3.18 16.51 4.17
CA ILE A 118 2.74 16.59 5.55
C ILE A 118 1.30 16.13 5.57
N VAL A 119 0.99 15.23 6.49
CA VAL A 119 -0.34 14.65 6.73
C VAL A 119 -1.42 15.76 6.84
N ASP A 120 -1.02 16.96 7.25
CA ASP A 120 -1.84 18.18 7.37
C ASP A 120 -2.32 18.77 6.03
N SER A 121 -1.67 18.40 4.91
CA SER A 121 -2.08 18.86 3.57
C SER A 121 -3.26 18.08 2.98
N PHE A 122 -3.76 17.07 3.70
CA PHE A 122 -5.00 16.36 3.42
C PHE A 122 -6.15 16.91 4.27
N SER A 123 -6.39 18.23 4.22
CA SER A 123 -7.65 18.77 4.74
C SER A 123 -8.82 18.00 4.11
N SER A 124 -9.91 17.82 4.86
CA SER A 124 -11.10 17.11 4.37
C SER A 124 -11.60 17.67 3.03
N GLU A 125 -11.38 18.97 2.78
CA GLU A 125 -11.65 19.64 1.49
C GLU A 125 -10.81 19.09 0.34
N LYS A 126 -9.48 18.97 0.50
CA LYS A 126 -8.62 18.40 -0.55
C LYS A 126 -8.91 16.93 -0.81
N GLN A 127 -9.28 16.17 0.22
CA GLN A 127 -9.70 14.78 0.05
C GLN A 127 -11.00 14.68 -0.77
N GLN A 128 -11.94 15.61 -0.58
CA GLN A 128 -13.18 15.68 -1.32
C GLN A 128 -12.95 16.11 -2.78
N GLU A 129 -12.04 17.04 -3.03
CA GLU A 129 -11.64 17.48 -4.37
C GLU A 129 -11.10 16.33 -5.23
N TRP A 130 -10.27 15.45 -4.66
CA TRP A 130 -9.74 14.29 -5.38
C TRP A 130 -10.76 13.17 -5.59
N ARG A 131 -11.79 13.08 -4.75
CA ARG A 131 -12.90 12.12 -4.97
C ARG A 131 -13.82 12.55 -6.10
N ASN A 132 -13.83 13.85 -6.41
CA ASN A 132 -14.71 14.45 -7.41
C ASN A 132 -14.06 14.61 -8.79
N ASN A 133 -12.75 14.36 -8.92
CA ASN A 133 -11.99 14.41 -10.18
C ASN A 133 -11.41 13.04 -10.51
#